data_AF-A0A100IUX3-F1
#
_entry.id   AF-A0A100IUX3-F1
#
_cell.length_a   1.000
_cell.length_b   1.000
_cell.length_c   1.000
_cell.angle_alpha   90.00
_cell.angle_beta   90.00
_cell.angle_gamma   90.00
#
_symmetry.space_group_name_H-M   'P 1'
#
loop_
_entity.id
_entity.type
_entity.pdbx_description
1 polymer ?
#
loop_
_entity_poly.entity_id
_entity_poly.type
_entity_poly.pdbx_seq_one_letter_code
_entity_poly.pdbx_strand_id
1 'polypeptide(L)'
;MRFLQTALVAASIALYSPTLAQELSGQGYIQVASENGVEYLGCLTNSGQWDLSACAAVTARGGGQLVTQQGNYYTLTEALDITVTPDAGDAKYWSSTGYNSFGEPSNLEADGGVEHNGGGGPYWYAAAEPTEGAPVTLSAEKSDGAQRVVLVWKSNY
;
A
#
# COMPACT_ATOMS: atom_id res chain seq x y z
N MET A 1 -49.50 31.07 28.36
CA MET A 1 -48.22 30.33 28.27
C MET A 1 -48.37 29.26 27.21
N ARG A 2 -47.69 29.38 26.07
CA ARG A 2 -47.60 28.33 25.05
C ARG A 2 -46.14 28.20 24.65
N PHE A 3 -45.68 26.97 24.74
CA PHE A 3 -44.32 26.50 24.50
C PHE A 3 -43.89 26.77 23.06
N LEU A 4 -42.69 27.31 22.88
CA LEU A 4 -41.90 27.09 21.68
C LEU A 4 -40.59 26.43 22.13
N GLN A 5 -40.52 25.13 21.88
CA GLN A 5 -39.30 24.33 21.95
C GLN A 5 -38.39 24.77 20.81
N THR A 6 -37.25 25.37 21.12
CA THR A 6 -36.15 25.52 20.16
C THR A 6 -35.15 24.42 20.46
N ALA A 7 -35.33 23.27 19.81
CA ALA A 7 -34.28 22.27 19.65
C ALA A 7 -33.37 22.67 18.48
N LEU A 8 -32.20 22.03 18.42
CA LEU A 8 -31.24 21.94 17.30
C LEU A 8 -30.28 23.14 17.16
N VAL A 9 -28.95 22.98 17.00
CA VAL A 9 -28.13 21.86 16.52
C VAL A 9 -26.77 21.89 17.23
N ALA A 10 -26.31 20.76 17.76
CA ALA A 10 -24.89 20.48 17.95
C ALA A 10 -24.33 20.00 16.60
N ALA A 11 -23.42 20.76 16.00
CA ALA A 11 -22.65 20.31 14.83
C ALA A 11 -21.17 20.35 15.21
N SER A 12 -20.75 19.24 15.81
CA SER A 12 -19.36 18.87 16.01
C SER A 12 -18.67 18.75 14.65
N ILE A 13 -17.85 19.74 14.29
CA ILE A 13 -16.87 19.60 13.22
C ILE A 13 -15.71 18.79 13.82
N ALA A 14 -15.81 17.47 13.76
CA ALA A 14 -14.62 16.64 13.83
C ALA A 14 -13.85 16.90 12.54
N LEU A 15 -12.88 17.83 12.60
CA LEU A 15 -11.82 17.95 11.62
C LEU A 15 -10.98 16.68 11.71
N TYR A 16 -11.47 15.58 11.14
CA TYR A 16 -10.59 14.50 10.72
C TYR A 16 -9.75 15.10 9.61
N SER A 17 -8.53 15.52 9.94
CA SER A 17 -7.50 15.69 8.92
C SER A 17 -7.38 14.34 8.22
N PRO A 18 -7.73 14.21 6.93
CA PRO A 18 -7.18 13.08 6.20
C PRO A 18 -5.68 13.25 6.32
N THR A 19 -5.00 12.30 6.95
CA THR A 19 -3.58 12.11 6.74
C THR A 19 -3.40 12.16 5.23
N LEU A 20 -2.76 13.23 4.73
CA LEU A 20 -2.64 13.46 3.30
C LEU A 20 -1.83 12.32 2.73
N ALA A 21 -2.49 11.36 2.10
CA ALA A 21 -1.84 10.32 1.34
C ALA A 21 -0.95 11.00 0.29
N GLN A 22 0.33 10.63 0.27
CA GLN A 22 1.35 11.29 -0.55
C GLN A 22 1.56 10.49 -1.83
N GLU A 23 1.57 11.19 -2.97
CA GLU A 23 1.79 10.56 -4.27
C GLU A 23 3.24 10.08 -4.42
N LEU A 24 3.39 8.87 -4.94
CA LEU A 24 4.68 8.31 -5.34
C LEU A 24 5.06 8.85 -6.73
N SER A 25 6.35 9.08 -6.99
CA SER A 25 6.81 9.56 -8.29
C SER A 25 8.19 9.03 -8.67
N GLY A 26 8.42 8.94 -9.98
CA GLY A 26 9.71 8.56 -10.56
C GLY A 26 9.90 7.06 -10.75
N GLN A 27 11.17 6.66 -10.91
CA GLN A 27 11.59 5.27 -11.04
C GLN A 27 12.22 4.80 -9.72
N GLY A 28 11.97 3.56 -9.34
CA GLY A 28 12.41 3.01 -8.07
C GLY A 28 12.07 1.53 -7.96
N TYR A 29 11.89 1.08 -6.72
CA TYR A 29 11.39 -0.24 -6.37
C TYR A 29 10.63 -0.17 -5.05
N ILE A 30 9.84 -1.20 -4.76
CA ILE A 30 9.09 -1.30 -3.51
C ILE A 30 9.84 -2.27 -2.60
N GLN A 31 10.36 -1.77 -1.49
CA GLN A 31 10.99 -2.59 -0.46
C GLN A 31 9.94 -3.09 0.52
N VAL A 32 10.16 -4.31 1.01
CA VAL A 32 9.46 -4.86 2.16
C VAL A 32 10.33 -4.60 3.38
N ALA A 33 9.75 -3.99 4.40
CA ALA A 33 10.44 -3.65 5.63
C ALA A 33 9.71 -4.20 6.85
N SER A 34 10.44 -4.35 7.95
CA SER A 34 9.87 -4.59 9.28
C SER A 34 8.78 -3.56 9.59
N GLU A 35 7.85 -3.90 10.48
CA GLU A 35 6.69 -3.05 10.78
C GLU A 35 7.03 -1.59 11.15
N ASN A 36 8.17 -1.36 11.80
CA ASN A 36 8.65 -0.02 12.16
C ASN A 36 9.35 0.73 11.00
N GLY A 37 9.45 0.11 9.82
CA GLY A 37 10.09 0.64 8.62
C GLY A 37 11.61 0.79 8.70
N VAL A 38 12.27 0.14 9.67
CA VAL A 38 13.71 0.32 9.94
C VAL A 38 14.58 -0.75 9.25
N GLU A 39 14.14 -2.00 9.24
CA GLU A 39 14.89 -3.13 8.67
C GLU A 39 14.29 -3.54 7.33
N TYR A 40 15.11 -3.63 6.28
CA TYR A 40 14.67 -4.12 4.98
C TYR A 40 14.78 -5.64 4.92
N LEU A 41 13.67 -6.28 4.61
CA LEU A 41 13.52 -7.73 4.58
C LEU A 41 13.43 -8.29 3.15
N GLY A 42 13.41 -7.41 2.14
CA GLY A 42 13.33 -7.78 0.74
C GLY A 42 12.61 -6.73 -0.09
N CYS A 43 11.94 -7.16 -1.15
CA CYS A 43 11.29 -6.30 -2.12
C CYS A 43 10.18 -7.02 -2.89
N LEU A 44 9.32 -6.24 -3.55
CA LEU A 44 8.32 -6.78 -4.46
C LEU A 44 8.94 -7.15 -5.81
N THR A 45 8.50 -8.29 -6.34
CA THR A 45 8.87 -8.85 -7.65
C THR A 45 7.95 -8.34 -8.75
N ASN A 46 8.28 -8.66 -10.02
CA ASN A 46 7.45 -8.30 -11.17
C ASN A 46 6.06 -8.98 -11.16
N SER A 47 5.81 -9.87 -10.20
CA SER A 47 4.54 -10.58 -10.01
C SER A 47 3.78 -10.13 -8.75
N GLY A 48 4.27 -9.13 -8.00
CA GLY A 48 3.61 -8.66 -6.77
C GLY A 48 3.97 -9.43 -5.50
N GLN A 49 4.83 -10.45 -5.61
CA GLN A 49 5.25 -11.27 -4.48
C GLN A 49 6.48 -10.66 -3.79
N TRP A 50 6.65 -10.93 -2.50
CA TRP A 50 7.84 -10.58 -1.72
C TRP A 50 8.95 -11.61 -1.93
N ASP A 51 10.14 -11.12 -2.32
CA ASP A 51 11.37 -11.90 -2.48
C ASP A 51 12.55 -11.21 -1.75
N LEU A 52 13.63 -11.94 -1.53
CA LEU A 52 14.87 -11.45 -0.92
C LEU A 52 15.78 -10.71 -1.92
N SER A 53 15.69 -11.00 -3.22
CA SER A 53 16.67 -10.52 -4.21
C SER A 53 16.10 -10.18 -5.59
N ALA A 54 14.92 -10.71 -5.96
CA ALA A 54 14.32 -10.52 -7.28
C ALA A 54 13.51 -9.20 -7.41
N CYS A 55 14.11 -8.08 -7.00
CA CYS A 55 13.41 -6.78 -6.95
C CYS A 55 12.98 -6.31 -8.34
N ALA A 56 11.69 -6.00 -8.49
CA ALA A 56 11.20 -5.32 -9.68
C ALA A 56 11.63 -3.87 -9.68
N ALA A 57 12.16 -3.41 -10.82
CA ALA A 57 12.13 -1.99 -11.12
C ALA A 57 10.68 -1.56 -11.37
N VAL A 58 10.30 -0.42 -10.80
CA VAL A 58 8.94 0.11 -10.79
C VAL A 58 8.98 1.57 -11.21
N THR A 59 8.02 1.98 -12.03
CA THR A 59 7.76 3.37 -12.36
C THR A 59 6.44 3.78 -11.73
N ALA A 60 6.48 4.80 -10.87
CA ALA A 60 5.29 5.46 -10.37
C ALA A 60 4.80 6.47 -11.41
N ARG A 61 3.62 6.23 -11.97
CA ARG A 61 2.98 7.10 -12.97
C ARG A 61 2.07 8.13 -12.31
N GLY A 62 1.78 9.21 -13.04
CA GLY A 62 0.84 10.23 -12.60
C GLY A 62 -0.50 9.62 -12.18
N GLY A 63 -0.99 10.01 -11.00
CA GLY A 63 -2.20 9.46 -10.38
C GLY A 63 -1.93 8.35 -9.36
N GLY A 64 -0.71 7.80 -9.26
CA GLY A 64 -0.35 6.81 -8.23
C GLY A 64 -0.28 5.36 -8.70
N GLN A 65 -0.49 5.08 -9.99
CA GLN A 65 -0.32 3.72 -10.52
C GLN A 65 1.15 3.31 -10.53
N LEU A 66 1.44 2.09 -10.08
CA LEU A 66 2.79 1.54 -10.06
C LEU A 66 2.96 0.48 -11.16
N VAL A 67 3.90 0.73 -12.08
CA VAL A 67 4.15 -0.10 -13.26
C VAL A 67 5.49 -0.81 -13.14
N THR A 68 5.48 -2.13 -13.18
CA THR A 68 6.67 -2.99 -13.20
C THR A 68 7.46 -2.80 -14.49
N GLN A 69 8.73 -3.22 -14.50
CA GLN A 69 9.59 -3.19 -15.68
C GLN A 69 9.00 -3.99 -16.86
N GLN A 70 8.21 -5.02 -16.58
CA GLN A 70 7.55 -5.84 -17.60
C GLN A 70 6.30 -5.17 -18.20
N GLY A 71 5.93 -3.98 -17.73
CA GLY A 71 4.78 -3.23 -18.21
C GLY A 71 3.45 -3.58 -17.53
N ASN A 72 3.46 -4.48 -16.55
CA ASN A 72 2.27 -4.80 -15.74
C ASN A 72 2.12 -3.82 -14.58
N TYR A 73 0.88 -3.61 -14.14
CA TYR A 73 0.49 -2.74 -13.04
C TYR A 73 0.31 -3.55 -11.76
N TYR A 74 0.81 -3.05 -10.63
CA TYR A 74 0.44 -3.64 -9.34
C TYR A 74 -1.04 -3.42 -9.04
N THR A 75 -1.70 -4.49 -8.62
CA THR A 75 -3.12 -4.51 -8.25
C THR A 75 -3.34 -5.45 -7.07
N LEU A 76 -4.60 -5.57 -6.64
CA LEU A 76 -5.04 -6.50 -5.60
C LEU A 76 -6.05 -7.50 -6.18
N THR A 77 -5.98 -8.75 -5.72
CA THR A 77 -7.03 -9.73 -5.94
C THR A 77 -8.28 -9.40 -5.11
N GLU A 78 -9.38 -10.16 -5.29
CA GLU A 78 -10.56 -10.05 -4.42
C GLU A 78 -10.25 -10.37 -2.94
N ALA A 79 -9.24 -11.20 -2.68
CA ALA A 79 -8.75 -11.53 -1.33
C ALA A 79 -7.73 -10.50 -0.80
N LEU A 80 -7.55 -9.37 -1.49
CA LEU A 80 -6.59 -8.32 -1.18
C LEU A 80 -5.12 -8.77 -1.18
N ASP A 81 -4.80 -9.80 -1.97
CA ASP A 81 -3.43 -10.21 -2.24
C ASP A 81 -2.80 -9.31 -3.30
N ILE A 82 -1.54 -8.90 -3.08
CA ILE A 82 -0.78 -8.17 -4.09
C ILE A 82 -0.48 -9.09 -5.28
N THR A 83 -0.83 -8.61 -6.47
CA THR A 83 -0.52 -9.25 -7.75
C THR A 83 -0.23 -8.19 -8.81
N VAL A 84 -0.13 -8.60 -10.07
CA VAL A 84 0.00 -7.70 -11.22
C VAL A 84 -1.03 -8.00 -12.29
N THR A 85 -1.41 -6.96 -13.05
CA THR A 85 -2.32 -7.05 -14.20
C THR A 85 -1.74 -6.29 -15.40
N PRO A 86 -1.90 -6.77 -16.64
CA PRO A 86 -1.57 -5.98 -17.82
C PRO A 86 -2.61 -4.88 -18.11
N ASP A 87 -3.80 -4.94 -17.52
CA ASP A 87 -4.87 -3.98 -17.75
C ASP A 87 -4.75 -2.76 -16.81
N ALA A 88 -4.57 -1.58 -17.40
CA ALA A 88 -4.49 -0.33 -16.66
C ALA A 88 -5.82 0.05 -15.96
N GLY A 89 -6.96 -0.47 -16.43
CA GLY A 89 -8.27 -0.26 -15.81
C GLY A 89 -8.44 -0.99 -14.48
N ASP A 90 -7.73 -2.11 -14.31
CA ASP A 90 -7.73 -2.93 -13.10
C ASP A 90 -6.60 -2.55 -12.12
N ALA A 91 -5.70 -1.63 -12.52
CA ALA A 91 -4.60 -1.18 -11.71
C ALA A 91 -5.10 -0.44 -10.45
N LYS A 92 -4.43 -0.68 -9.31
CA LYS A 92 -4.69 0.10 -8.09
C LYS A 92 -3.80 1.34 -8.04
N TYR A 93 -4.32 2.36 -7.38
CA TYR A 93 -3.57 3.57 -7.08
C TYR A 93 -2.85 3.39 -5.77
N TRP A 94 -1.58 3.74 -5.72
CA TRP A 94 -0.76 3.57 -4.55
C TRP A 94 -0.33 4.92 -4.00
N SER A 95 -0.34 5.02 -2.69
CA SER A 95 0.06 6.23 -1.98
C SER A 95 0.84 5.86 -0.73
N SER A 96 1.45 6.86 -0.10
CA SER A 96 2.21 6.72 1.13
C SER A 96 1.57 7.49 2.26
N THR A 97 1.34 6.85 3.41
CA THR A 97 0.79 7.53 4.60
C THR A 97 1.86 7.94 5.60
N GLY A 98 3.13 7.61 5.35
CA GLY A 98 4.24 8.03 6.20
C GLY A 98 5.58 8.15 5.47
N TYR A 99 6.62 8.33 6.29
CA TYR A 99 8.02 8.25 5.89
C TYR A 99 8.78 7.41 6.91
N ASN A 100 9.76 6.63 6.46
CA ASN A 100 10.66 5.92 7.36
C ASN A 100 11.75 6.84 7.92
N SER A 101 12.60 6.29 8.79
CA SER A 101 13.71 7.04 9.41
C SER A 101 14.76 7.59 8.42
N PHE A 102 14.76 7.09 7.17
CA PHE A 102 15.62 7.56 6.09
C PHE A 102 14.94 8.63 5.21
N GLY A 103 13.70 9.02 5.53
CA GLY A 103 12.93 10.00 4.76
C GLY A 103 12.31 9.42 3.49
N GLU A 104 12.23 8.10 3.35
CA GLU A 104 11.60 7.43 2.21
C GLU A 104 10.11 7.24 2.45
N PRO A 105 9.25 7.43 1.43
CA PRO A 105 7.82 7.18 1.59
C PRO A 105 7.58 5.73 2.06
N SER A 106 6.89 5.58 3.18
CA SER A 106 6.63 4.29 3.82
C SER A 106 5.16 4.13 4.14
N ASN A 107 4.78 2.93 4.60
CA ASN A 107 3.38 2.60 4.86
C ASN A 107 2.56 2.73 3.57
N LEU A 108 3.05 2.12 2.49
CA LEU A 108 2.35 2.20 1.22
C LEU A 108 1.00 1.48 1.30
N GLU A 109 -0.01 2.18 0.80
CA GLU A 109 -1.39 1.75 0.74
C GLU A 109 -1.85 1.71 -0.72
N ALA A 110 -2.58 0.66 -1.09
CA ALA A 110 -3.24 0.54 -2.36
C ALA A 110 -4.70 1.00 -2.19
N ASP A 111 -5.11 2.05 -2.87
CA ASP A 111 -6.49 2.53 -2.93
C ASP A 111 -7.27 1.82 -4.05
N GLY A 112 -8.45 1.32 -3.67
CA GLY A 112 -9.41 0.60 -4.50
C GLY A 112 -10.41 1.46 -5.26
N GLY A 113 -10.52 2.75 -4.93
CA GLY A 113 -11.65 3.57 -5.37
C GLY A 113 -12.91 3.37 -4.51
N VAL A 114 -13.79 4.37 -4.55
CA VAL A 114 -14.71 4.81 -3.48
C VAL A 114 -15.85 3.84 -3.10
N GLU A 115 -16.02 2.68 -3.75
CA GLU A 115 -17.10 1.75 -3.38
C GLU A 115 -16.57 0.52 -2.63
N HIS A 116 -16.66 0.62 -1.31
CA HIS A 116 -16.57 -0.45 -0.30
C HIS A 116 -15.22 -1.19 -0.23
N ASN A 117 -14.28 -0.65 0.55
CA ASN A 117 -13.11 -1.38 1.10
C ASN A 117 -12.10 -1.97 0.09
N GLY A 118 -12.07 -1.56 -1.18
CA GLY A 118 -11.31 -2.24 -2.24
C GLY A 118 -9.77 -2.04 -2.24
N GLY A 119 -9.19 -1.61 -1.13
CA GLY A 119 -7.78 -1.25 -0.99
C GLY A 119 -7.06 -1.97 0.17
N GLY A 120 -5.75 -1.85 0.26
CA GLY A 120 -4.90 -2.56 1.22
C GLY A 120 -3.77 -1.70 1.82
N GLY A 121 -3.18 -2.16 2.93
CA GLY A 121 -2.14 -1.45 3.68
C GLY A 121 -2.67 -0.73 4.94
N PRO A 122 -1.82 0.01 5.66
CA PRO A 122 -0.37 0.14 5.46
C PRO A 122 0.41 -1.11 5.89
N TYR A 123 -0.24 -2.01 6.63
CA TYR A 123 0.32 -3.29 7.03
C TYR A 123 -0.04 -4.37 6.03
N TRP A 124 0.95 -5.21 5.73
CA TRP A 124 0.84 -6.34 4.83
C TRP A 124 1.27 -7.61 5.54
N TYR A 125 0.66 -8.73 5.15
CA TYR A 125 0.77 -9.99 5.86
C TYR A 125 1.21 -11.11 4.92
N ALA A 126 2.09 -11.97 5.40
CA ALA A 126 2.48 -13.21 4.74
C ALA A 126 2.48 -14.36 5.75
N ALA A 127 2.24 -15.58 5.28
CA ALA A 127 2.29 -16.77 6.15
C ALA A 127 3.68 -17.01 6.77
N ALA A 128 4.75 -16.61 6.06
CA ALA A 128 6.14 -16.67 6.50
C ALA A 128 7.00 -15.69 5.68
N GLU A 129 8.25 -15.47 6.11
CA GLU A 129 9.26 -14.79 5.29
C GLU A 129 9.64 -15.65 4.07
N PRO A 130 10.00 -15.03 2.93
CA PRO A 130 10.48 -15.77 1.77
C PRO A 130 11.82 -16.46 2.07
N THR A 131 12.04 -17.58 1.38
CA THR A 131 13.36 -18.22 1.32
C THR A 131 13.96 -18.02 -0.07
N GLU A 132 15.25 -18.26 -0.24
CA GLU A 132 15.94 -18.03 -1.52
C GLU A 132 15.26 -18.80 -2.67
N GLY A 133 14.79 -18.07 -3.68
CA GLY A 133 14.08 -18.62 -4.84
C GLY A 133 12.62 -19.02 -4.59
N ALA A 134 12.06 -18.71 -3.42
CA ALA A 134 10.68 -18.99 -3.05
C ALA A 134 9.97 -17.70 -2.59
N PRO A 135 9.53 -16.85 -3.53
CA PRO A 135 8.81 -15.63 -3.21
C PRO A 135 7.44 -15.95 -2.59
N VAL A 136 6.96 -15.07 -1.71
CA VAL A 136 5.71 -15.26 -0.96
C VAL A 136 4.71 -14.16 -1.29
N THR A 137 3.43 -14.52 -1.31
CA THR A 137 2.35 -13.54 -1.49
C THR A 137 2.19 -12.68 -0.25
N LEU A 138 2.01 -11.37 -0.46
CA LEU A 138 1.59 -10.44 0.58
C LEU A 138 0.12 -10.11 0.42
N SER A 139 -0.60 -10.07 1.53
CA SER A 139 -2.03 -9.75 1.61
C SER A 139 -2.27 -8.56 2.52
N ALA A 140 -3.28 -7.75 2.23
CA ALA A 140 -3.77 -6.75 3.18
C ALA A 140 -4.59 -7.38 4.32
N GLU A 141 -5.05 -8.63 4.16
CA GLU A 141 -5.81 -9.33 5.18
C GLU A 141 -4.91 -10.02 6.20
N LYS A 142 -5.16 -9.76 7.48
CA LYS A 142 -4.45 -10.41 8.58
C LYS A 142 -4.92 -11.86 8.73
N SER A 143 -3.97 -12.78 8.85
CA SER A 143 -4.21 -14.15 9.31
C SER A 143 -3.46 -14.45 10.61
N ASP A 144 -3.94 -15.46 11.35
CA ASP A 144 -3.33 -15.86 12.62
C ASP A 144 -1.92 -16.42 12.40
N GLY A 145 -0.96 -15.90 13.18
CA GLY A 145 0.46 -16.29 13.07
C GLY A 145 1.20 -15.68 11.87
N ALA A 146 0.55 -14.85 11.06
CA ALA A 146 1.18 -14.22 9.91
C ALA A 146 2.27 -13.22 10.31
N GLN A 147 3.32 -13.19 9.51
CA GLN A 147 4.34 -12.16 9.54
C GLN A 147 3.73 -10.84 9.06
N ARG A 148 3.92 -9.76 9.84
CA ARG A 148 3.45 -8.41 9.51
C ARG A 148 4.62 -7.53 9.06
N VAL A 149 4.45 -6.84 7.95
CA VAL A 149 5.45 -5.96 7.33
C VAL A 149 4.80 -4.67 6.83
N VAL A 150 5.64 -3.71 6.42
CA VAL A 150 5.21 -2.51 5.68
C VAL A 150 5.96 -2.43 4.36
N LEU A 151 5.39 -1.69 3.42
CA LEU A 151 6.02 -1.39 2.14
C LEU A 151 6.62 0.01 2.14
N VAL A 152 7.78 0.16 1.49
CA VAL A 152 8.55 1.39 1.39
C VAL A 152 8.90 1.66 -0.08
N TRP A 153 8.68 2.88 -0.54
CA TRP A 153 9.09 3.32 -1.87
C TRP A 153 10.55 3.79 -1.84
N LYS A 154 11.40 3.13 -2.64
CA LYS A 154 12.81 3.48 -2.78
C LYS A 154 13.07 4.03 -4.17
N SER A 155 13.22 5.35 -4.26
CA SER A 155 13.55 6.05 -5.51
C SER A 155 15.00 5.79 -5.94
N ASN A 156 15.24 5.66 -7.24
CA ASN A 156 16.57 5.38 -7.80
C ASN A 156 17.40 6.63 -8.19
N TYR A 157 16.82 7.84 -8.14
CA TYR A 157 17.43 9.13 -8.53
C TYR A 157 18.25 9.15 -9.83
#